data_AF-A0A432X057-F1
#
_entry.id   AF-A0A432X057-F1
#
_cell.length_a   1.000
_cell.length_b   1.000
_cell.length_c   1.000
_cell.angle_alpha   90.00
_cell.angle_beta   90.00
_cell.angle_gamma   90.00
#
_symmetry.space_group_name_H-M   'P 1'
#
loop_
_entity.id
_entity.type
_entity.pdbx_description
1 polymer ?
#
loop_
_entity_poly.entity_id
_entity_poly.type
_entity_poly.pdbx_seq_one_letter_code
_entity_poly.pdbx_strand_id
1 'polypeptide(L)'
;MYVCLCKNVTDSDIEAAVANGCGNMRELKSALGVGSQCGRCTSHAREVLYEAKQTAHSGPVQYATPLQTSHLQTSLNMESCYT
;
A
#
# COMPACT_ATOMS: atom_id res chain seq x y z
N MET A 1 -8.30 1.11 9.37
CA MET A 1 -9.15 0.06 8.76
C MET A 1 -8.80 -1.29 9.39
N TYR A 2 -9.65 -2.33 9.24
CA TYR A 2 -9.28 -3.70 9.61
C TYR A 2 -8.44 -4.34 8.51
N VAL A 3 -7.27 -4.83 8.89
CA VAL A 3 -6.37 -5.60 8.02
C VAL A 3 -6.63 -7.09 8.14
N CYS A 4 -6.86 -7.59 9.37
CA CYS A 4 -7.07 -9.02 9.61
C CYS A 4 -8.35 -9.26 10.42
N LEU A 5 -9.38 -9.77 9.75
CA LEU A 5 -10.65 -10.14 10.39
C LEU A 5 -10.52 -11.34 11.34
N CYS A 6 -9.63 -12.28 11.01
CA CYS A 6 -9.37 -13.47 11.82
C CYS A 6 -8.83 -13.19 13.23
N LYS A 7 -8.11 -12.08 13.37
CA LYS A 7 -7.39 -11.70 14.59
C LYS A 7 -7.76 -10.31 15.09
N ASN A 8 -8.76 -9.68 14.47
CA ASN A 8 -9.21 -8.33 14.75
C ASN A 8 -8.06 -7.30 14.74
N VAL A 9 -7.15 -7.42 13.77
CA VAL A 9 -6.01 -6.49 13.64
C VAL A 9 -6.37 -5.35 12.70
N THR A 10 -6.10 -4.13 13.14
CA THR A 10 -6.31 -2.88 12.40
C THR A 10 -4.99 -2.28 11.89
N ASP A 11 -5.07 -1.30 10.99
CA ASP A 11 -3.89 -0.56 10.50
C ASP A 11 -3.12 0.05 11.69
N SER A 12 -3.84 0.65 12.64
CA SER A 12 -3.25 1.29 13.83
C SER A 12 -2.51 0.30 14.73
N ASP A 13 -2.98 -0.96 14.80
CA ASP A 13 -2.26 -2.00 15.54
C ASP A 13 -0.93 -2.33 14.86
N ILE A 14 -0.91 -2.36 13.52
CA ILE A 14 0.32 -2.58 12.73
C ILE A 14 1.28 -1.39 12.89
N GLU A 15 0.78 -0.17 12.79
CA GLU A 15 1.57 1.06 13.01
C GLU A 15 2.19 1.07 14.42
N ALA A 16 1.42 0.74 15.46
CA ALA A 16 1.91 0.64 16.82
C ALA A 16 2.97 -0.47 16.96
N ALA A 17 2.77 -1.63 16.33
CA ALA A 17 3.75 -2.70 16.32
C ALA A 17 5.07 -2.28 15.63
N VAL A 18 4.99 -1.55 14.52
CA VAL A 18 6.15 -0.99 13.81
C VAL A 18 6.86 0.06 14.67
N ALA A 19 6.13 0.95 15.34
CA ALA A 19 6.69 1.92 16.28
C ALA A 19 7.41 1.24 17.47
N ASN A 20 6.94 0.06 17.88
CA ASN A 20 7.58 -0.79 18.88
C ASN A 20 8.74 -1.65 18.33
N GLY A 21 9.13 -1.45 17.06
CA GLY A 21 10.30 -2.09 16.46
C GLY A 21 10.01 -3.29 15.56
N CYS A 22 8.75 -3.63 15.27
CA CYS A 22 8.44 -4.68 14.30
C CYS A 22 8.86 -4.24 12.88
N GLY A 23 9.83 -4.92 12.29
CA GLY A 23 10.42 -4.58 11.01
C GLY A 23 10.01 -5.46 9.84
N ASN A 24 9.37 -6.60 10.11
CA ASN A 24 9.00 -7.60 9.09
C ASN A 24 7.72 -8.39 9.46
N MET A 25 7.18 -9.13 8.49
CA MET A 25 5.95 -9.91 8.65
C MET A 25 6.06 -11.05 9.68
N ARG A 26 7.26 -11.58 9.94
CA ARG A 26 7.45 -12.65 10.93
C ARG A 26 7.27 -12.09 12.34
N GLU A 27 7.88 -10.95 12.62
CA GLU A 27 7.70 -10.20 13.88
C GLU A 27 6.25 -9.74 14.03
N LEU A 28 5.67 -9.17 12.97
CA LEU A 28 4.27 -8.72 13.00
C LEU A 28 3.30 -9.87 13.28
N LYS A 29 3.53 -11.05 12.69
CA LYS A 29 2.76 -12.27 12.98
C LYS A 29 2.95 -12.73 14.43
N SER A 30 4.16 -12.65 14.97
CA SER A 30 4.44 -13.00 16.36
C SER A 30 3.76 -12.04 17.34
N ALA A 31 3.70 -10.75 17.01
CA ALA A 31 3.15 -9.72 17.88
C ALA A 31 1.61 -9.69 17.84
N LEU A 32 1.01 -9.77 16.65
CA LEU A 32 -0.43 -9.52 16.44
C LEU A 32 -1.21 -10.75 15.96
N GLY A 33 -0.53 -11.85 15.63
CA GLY A 33 -1.16 -13.03 15.01
C GLY A 33 -1.57 -12.82 13.55
N VAL A 34 -1.23 -11.69 12.93
CA VAL A 34 -1.64 -11.37 11.56
C VAL A 34 -1.19 -12.46 10.57
N GLY A 35 -2.11 -12.90 9.71
CA GLY A 35 -1.85 -13.95 8.73
C GLY A 35 -1.56 -15.34 9.35
N SER A 36 -1.91 -15.59 10.62
CA SER A 36 -1.72 -16.90 11.27
C SER A 36 -2.92 -17.86 11.13
N GLN A 37 -4.05 -17.42 10.56
CA GLN A 37 -5.24 -18.25 10.35
C GLN A 37 -5.50 -18.47 8.85
N CYS A 38 -6.34 -17.65 8.20
CA CYS A 38 -6.71 -17.87 6.79
C CYS A 38 -5.69 -17.31 5.78
N GLY A 39 -4.74 -16.48 6.24
CA GLY A 39 -3.68 -15.91 5.40
C GLY A 39 -4.10 -14.84 4.38
N ARG A 40 -5.41 -14.56 4.18
CA ARG A 40 -5.89 -13.61 3.16
C ARG A 40 -5.38 -12.19 3.32
N CYS A 41 -5.15 -11.76 4.56
CA CYS A 41 -4.63 -10.44 4.88
C CYS A 41 -3.13 -10.26 4.61
N THR A 42 -2.37 -11.32 4.30
CA THR A 42 -0.89 -11.29 4.34
C THR A 42 -0.29 -10.28 3.36
N SER A 43 -0.86 -10.15 2.14
CA SER A 43 -0.40 -9.16 1.16
C SER A 43 -0.66 -7.74 1.65
N HIS A 44 -1.90 -7.46 2.04
CA HIS A 44 -2.29 -6.14 2.54
C HIS A 44 -1.54 -5.74 3.82
N ALA A 45 -1.39 -6.65 4.79
CA ALA A 45 -0.61 -6.41 6.00
C ALA A 45 0.86 -6.07 5.72
N ARG A 46 1.44 -6.62 4.63
CA ARG A 46 2.81 -6.30 4.21
C ARG A 46 2.89 -4.89 3.62
N GLU A 47 1.90 -4.47 2.86
CA GLU A 47 1.79 -3.10 2.34
C GLU A 47 1.70 -2.10 3.50
N VAL A 48 0.77 -2.30 4.44
CA VAL A 48 0.63 -1.44 5.62
C VAL A 48 1.92 -1.40 6.45
N LEU A 49 2.60 -2.54 6.65
CA LEU A 49 3.90 -2.57 7.33
C LEU A 49 4.96 -1.74 6.57
N TYR A 50 5.00 -1.81 5.25
CA TYR A 50 5.96 -1.06 4.45
C TYR A 50 5.66 0.45 4.45
N GLU A 51 4.38 0.81 4.36
CA GLU A 51 3.91 2.19 4.49
C GLU A 51 4.25 2.76 5.87
N ALA A 52 3.90 2.05 6.95
CA ALA A 52 4.20 2.47 8.33
C ALA A 52 5.71 2.65 8.60
N LYS A 53 6.58 1.89 7.91
CA LYS A 53 8.03 2.09 7.99
C LYS A 53 8.51 3.33 7.23
N GLN A 54 7.83 3.72 6.15
CA GLN A 54 8.19 4.88 5.33
C GLN A 54 7.62 6.19 5.87
N THR A 55 6.46 6.17 6.53
CA THR A 55 5.85 7.37 7.15
C THR A 55 6.72 7.97 8.27
N ALA A 56 7.65 7.20 8.84
CA ALA A 56 8.69 7.73 9.71
C ALA A 56 9.69 8.68 8.99
N HIS A 57 9.66 8.78 7.65
CA HIS A 57 10.68 9.48 6.86
C HIS A 57 10.16 10.49 5.81
N SER A 58 8.86 10.52 5.45
CA SER A 58 8.30 11.49 4.48
C SER A 58 6.78 11.54 4.57
N GLY A 59 6.19 12.71 4.29
CA GLY A 59 4.75 13.04 4.44
C GLY A 59 3.74 12.19 3.63
N PRO A 60 2.45 12.58 3.62
CA PRO A 60 1.33 11.68 3.34
C PRO A 60 1.40 11.07 1.93
N VAL A 61 1.46 9.73 1.89
CA VAL A 61 1.44 8.94 0.65
C VAL A 61 0.02 8.95 0.09
N GLN A 62 -0.11 9.51 -1.11
CA GLN A 62 -1.31 9.47 -1.93
C GLN A 62 -1.56 8.01 -2.34
N TYR A 63 -2.77 7.50 -2.08
CA TYR A 63 -3.25 6.25 -2.63
C TYR A 63 -3.02 6.28 -4.16
N ALA A 64 -2.32 5.29 -4.70
CA ALA A 64 -2.17 5.15 -6.13
C ALA A 64 -3.54 4.80 -6.74
N THR A 65 -4.29 5.80 -7.19
CA THR A 65 -5.40 5.61 -8.13
C THR A 65 -4.84 5.08 -9.44
N PRO A 66 -5.39 4.00 -10.02
CA PRO A 66 -4.95 3.52 -11.32
C PRO A 66 -5.35 4.54 -12.40
N LEU A 67 -4.32 5.11 -13.04
CA LEU A 67 -4.25 5.48 -14.46
C LEU A 67 -5.53 6.07 -15.09
N GLN A 68 -5.61 7.40 -15.20
CA GLN A 68 -6.37 8.04 -16.27
C GLN A 68 -5.40 8.53 -17.33
N THR A 69 -5.05 7.62 -18.23
CA THR A 69 -4.21 7.85 -19.41
C THR A 69 -4.93 8.81 -20.35
N SER A 70 -4.42 10.03 -20.47
CA SER A 70 -4.41 10.89 -21.67
C SER A 70 -5.61 10.78 -22.63
N HIS A 71 -6.70 11.52 -22.36
CA HIS A 71 -7.60 11.96 -23.42
C HIS A 71 -7.02 13.20 -24.11
N LEU A 72 -6.35 12.96 -25.24
CA LEU A 72 -6.22 13.80 -26.45
C LEU A 72 -6.35 15.33 -26.29
N GLN A 73 -5.21 16.03 -26.15
CA GLN A 73 -5.09 17.45 -26.52
C GLN A 73 -4.56 17.53 -27.97
N THR A 74 -5.47 17.92 -28.86
CA THR A 74 -5.28 18.99 -29.88
C THR A 74 -4.08 18.88 -30.82
N SER A 75 -4.40 18.51 -32.07
CA SER A 75 -3.87 19.00 -33.35
C SER A 75 -2.59 19.87 -33.33
N LEU A 76 -1.57 19.45 -34.09
CA LEU A 76 -1.03 20.16 -35.27
C LEU A 76 0.28 19.48 -35.72
N ASN A 77 0.52 19.49 -37.03
CA ASN A 77 1.73 19.07 -37.77
C ASN A 77 1.72 17.65 -38.38
N MET A 78 0.88 17.45 -39.41
CA MET A 78 1.25 16.60 -40.54
C MET A 78 1.36 17.49 -41.77
N GLU A 79 2.59 17.92 -42.04
CA GLU A 79 2.98 18.45 -43.34
C GLU A 79 2.83 17.36 -44.41
N SER A 80 2.23 17.75 -45.53
CA SER A 80 2.75 17.48 -46.87
C SER A 80 3.11 16.02 -47.22
N CYS A 81 2.18 15.28 -47.81
CA CYS A 81 2.46 14.35 -48.91
C CYS A 81 1.16 13.69 -49.39
N TYR A 82 0.37 14.35 -50.24
CA TYR A 82 -0.45 13.69 -51.28
C TYR A 82 -0.82 14.74 -52.32
N THR A 83 0.10 14.91 -53.27
CA THR A 83 -0.25 15.11 -54.68
C THR A 83 -0.78 13.79 -55.22
#